data_AF-A0A5D8ZJL5-F1
#
_entry.id   AF-A0A5D8ZJL5-F1
#
_cell.length_a   1.000
_cell.length_b   1.000
_cell.length_c   1.000
_cell.angle_alpha   90.00
_cell.angle_beta   90.00
_cell.angle_gamma   90.00
#
_symmetry.space_group_name_H-M   'P 1'
#
loop_
_entity.id
_entity.type
_entity.pdbx_description
1 polymer ?
#
loop_
_entity_poly.entity_id
_entity_poly.type
_entity_poly.pdbx_seq_one_letter_code
_entity_poly.pdbx_strand_id
1 'polypeptide(L)'
;MRIILALITMSIILSCNVKKQYERGDLVKSKSLDILTEKFDLNENNTAILFMETFSKDSLIIKNSKSEIIKKVLLDSRPQLELTSIQLFPNNEDIILDFKNSRKIFIKKKELSKYKLIYISKPAYESNKYVIVFTNNWKRLR
;
A
#
# COMPACT_ATOMS: atom_id res chain seq x y z
N MET A 1 19.81 8.45 -37.90
CA MET A 1 19.94 8.36 -36.43
C MET A 1 18.63 8.77 -35.73
N ARG A 2 17.52 8.06 -35.99
CA ARG A 2 16.18 8.36 -35.40
C ARG A 2 15.48 7.14 -34.80
N ILE A 3 16.00 5.94 -35.05
CA ILE A 3 15.40 4.67 -34.59
C ILE A 3 15.78 4.36 -33.13
N ILE A 4 16.92 4.88 -32.64
CA ILE A 4 17.40 4.63 -31.27
C ILE A 4 16.58 5.41 -30.22
N LEU A 5 15.97 6.54 -30.59
CA LEU A 5 15.18 7.36 -29.64
C LEU A 5 13.79 6.76 -29.35
N ALA A 6 13.25 5.94 -30.26
CA ALA A 6 11.99 5.23 -30.06
C ALA A 6 12.13 4.04 -29.10
N LEU A 7 13.30 3.40 -29.04
CA LEU A 7 13.58 2.33 -28.09
C LEU A 7 13.74 2.83 -26.64
N ILE A 8 14.19 4.07 -26.46
CA ILE A 8 14.40 4.65 -25.12
C ILE A 8 13.09 5.17 -24.50
N THR A 9 12.11 5.55 -25.32
CA THR A 9 10.77 5.95 -24.82
C THR A 9 9.84 4.76 -24.59
N MET A 10 10.10 3.62 -25.22
CA MET A 10 9.32 2.39 -25.06
C MET A 10 9.87 1.42 -23.99
N SER A 11 10.86 1.87 -23.20
CA SER A 11 11.47 1.06 -22.13
C SER A 11 10.83 1.27 -20.74
N ILE A 12 9.74 2.04 -20.62
CA ILE A 12 9.13 2.38 -19.31
C ILE A 12 8.01 1.39 -18.89
N ILE A 13 7.67 0.38 -19.70
CA ILE A 13 6.64 -0.62 -19.36
C ILE A 13 7.26 -1.97 -18.96
N LEU A 14 8.28 -1.98 -18.11
CA LEU A 14 8.81 -3.23 -17.52
C LEU A 14 8.76 -3.25 -15.99
N SER A 15 7.56 -3.02 -15.46
CA SER A 15 7.19 -3.52 -14.13
C SER A 15 5.68 -3.69 -13.95
N CYS A 16 5.04 -4.54 -14.78
CA CYS A 16 3.58 -4.72 -14.84
C CYS A 16 2.88 -5.34 -13.62
N ASN A 17 3.53 -5.49 -12.46
CA ASN A 17 2.95 -6.19 -11.31
C ASN A 17 2.53 -5.27 -10.16
N VAL A 18 2.71 -3.94 -10.30
CA VAL A 18 2.25 -2.97 -9.29
C VAL A 18 1.65 -1.75 -9.98
N LYS A 19 0.39 -1.45 -9.68
CA LYS A 19 -0.33 -0.25 -10.11
C LYS A 19 -0.48 0.70 -8.92
N LYS A 20 0.25 1.82 -8.93
CA LYS A 20 0.08 2.91 -7.94
C LYS A 20 -0.98 3.91 -8.43
N GLN A 21 -1.89 4.31 -7.55
CA GLN A 21 -2.91 5.32 -7.78
C GLN A 21 -2.87 6.36 -6.65
N TYR A 22 -3.00 7.64 -6.98
CA TYR A 22 -2.96 8.73 -6.02
C TYR A 22 -4.24 9.53 -6.11
N GLU A 23 -5.03 9.51 -5.04
CA GLU A 23 -6.25 10.28 -4.96
C GLU A 23 -5.96 11.67 -4.40
N ARG A 24 -6.61 12.70 -4.95
CA ARG A 24 -6.58 14.05 -4.39
C ARG A 24 -7.78 14.21 -3.47
N GLY A 25 -7.53 14.76 -2.29
CA GLY A 25 -8.57 15.07 -1.31
C GLY A 25 -7.96 15.29 0.06
N ASP A 26 -8.60 16.16 0.83
CA ASP A 26 -8.38 16.25 2.27
C ASP A 26 -9.08 15.09 2.97
N LEU A 27 -8.65 14.78 4.19
CA LEU A 27 -9.26 13.73 4.99
C LEU A 27 -10.73 14.09 5.30
N VAL A 28 -11.67 13.42 4.63
CA VAL A 28 -13.10 13.62 4.87
C VAL A 28 -13.46 13.08 6.25
N LYS A 29 -13.68 14.00 7.19
CA LYS A 29 -14.10 13.66 8.55
C LYS A 29 -15.43 12.94 8.52
N SER A 30 -15.52 11.83 9.25
CA SER A 30 -16.75 11.11 9.48
C SER A 30 -16.69 10.47 10.86
N LYS A 31 -17.84 10.27 11.51
CA LYS A 31 -17.92 9.62 12.82
C LYS A 31 -17.23 8.25 12.82
N SER A 32 -17.32 7.51 11.73
CA SER A 32 -16.62 6.22 11.57
C SER A 32 -15.11 6.39 11.50
N LEU A 33 -14.61 7.41 10.78
CA LEU A 33 -13.20 7.71 10.70
C LEU A 33 -12.63 8.18 12.05
N ASP A 34 -13.38 8.97 12.81
CA ASP A 34 -12.92 9.44 14.13
C ASP A 34 -12.72 8.25 15.08
N ILE A 35 -13.68 7.32 15.10
CA ILE A 35 -13.58 6.07 15.88
C ILE A 35 -12.39 5.23 15.43
N LEU A 36 -12.13 5.12 14.12
CA LEU A 36 -11.01 4.35 13.60
C LEU A 36 -9.67 5.05 13.88
N THR A 37 -9.63 6.37 13.76
CA THR A 37 -8.47 7.21 14.07
C THR A 37 -8.08 7.07 15.54
N GLU A 38 -9.07 7.10 16.43
CA GLU A 38 -8.86 6.91 17.87
C GLU A 38 -8.46 5.47 18.18
N LYS A 39 -9.16 4.48 17.62
CA LYS A 39 -8.87 3.06 17.84
C LYS A 39 -7.50 2.62 17.32
N PHE A 40 -7.02 3.22 16.25
CA PHE A 40 -5.77 2.88 15.59
C PHE A 40 -4.68 3.95 15.73
N ASP A 41 -4.83 4.93 16.62
CA ASP A 41 -3.84 6.01 16.83
C ASP A 41 -3.29 6.59 15.50
N LEU A 42 -4.20 6.96 14.60
CA LEU A 42 -3.87 7.59 13.31
C LEU A 42 -3.54 9.08 13.51
N ASN A 43 -2.57 9.34 14.38
CA ASN A 43 -2.08 10.67 14.67
C ASN A 43 -1.33 11.28 13.44
N GLU A 44 -0.89 12.52 13.57
CA GLU A 44 -0.27 13.24 12.46
C GLU A 44 1.02 12.57 11.93
N ASN A 45 1.66 11.73 12.74
CA ASN A 45 2.96 11.13 12.45
C ASN A 45 2.88 9.72 11.89
N ASN A 46 1.70 9.13 11.85
CA ASN A 46 1.48 7.77 11.38
C ASN A 46 0.68 7.73 10.07
N THR A 47 0.91 6.65 9.31
CA THR A 47 0.12 6.25 8.14
C THR A 47 -0.42 4.86 8.36
N ALA A 48 -1.69 4.65 8.05
CA ALA A 48 -2.28 3.32 8.01
C ALA A 48 -2.00 2.65 6.67
N ILE A 49 -1.46 1.44 6.69
CA ILE A 49 -1.43 0.55 5.54
C ILE A 49 -2.49 -0.53 5.76
N LEU A 50 -3.49 -0.56 4.90
CA LEU A 50 -4.58 -1.51 4.97
C LEU A 50 -4.44 -2.50 3.82
N PHE A 51 -4.37 -3.77 4.19
CA PHE A 51 -4.36 -4.89 3.25
C PHE A 51 -5.80 -5.33 3.06
N MET A 52 -6.32 -5.15 1.86
CA MET A 52 -7.73 -5.42 1.53
C MET A 52 -7.95 -6.91 1.26
N GLU A 53 -9.18 -7.32 0.96
CA GLU A 53 -9.50 -8.65 0.44
C GLU A 53 -8.61 -9.01 -0.74
N THR A 54 -8.41 -10.32 -1.00
CA THR A 54 -7.64 -10.99 -2.08
C THR A 54 -6.25 -11.56 -1.74
N PHE A 55 -5.80 -11.45 -0.48
CA PHE A 55 -4.61 -12.17 -0.02
C PHE A 55 -4.96 -13.58 0.47
N SER A 56 -4.24 -14.61 0.02
CA SER A 56 -4.52 -16.00 0.40
C SER A 56 -3.27 -16.63 1.00
N LYS A 57 -3.14 -16.55 2.33
CA LYS A 57 -1.96 -17.00 3.09
C LYS A 57 -0.66 -16.39 2.57
N ASP A 58 -0.72 -15.13 2.14
CA ASP A 58 0.46 -14.40 1.70
C ASP A 58 1.29 -13.99 2.93
N SER A 59 2.62 -14.04 2.79
CA SER A 59 3.54 -13.55 3.83
C SER A 59 4.20 -12.27 3.35
N LEU A 60 4.11 -11.25 4.18
CA LEU A 60 4.69 -9.94 3.95
C LEU A 60 5.79 -9.69 4.98
N ILE A 61 6.98 -9.35 4.50
CA ILE A 61 8.07 -8.83 5.31
C ILE A 61 8.15 -7.33 5.05
N ILE A 62 8.14 -6.54 6.12
CA ILE A 62 8.25 -5.10 6.06
C ILE A 62 9.64 -4.74 6.53
N LYS A 63 10.36 -4.00 5.69
CA LYS A 63 11.74 -3.61 5.93
C LYS A 63 11.89 -2.10 5.91
N ASN A 64 12.88 -1.59 6.62
CA ASN A 64 13.27 -0.18 6.51
C ASN A 64 14.08 0.09 5.24
N SER A 65 14.47 1.34 5.06
CA SER A 65 15.36 1.80 3.99
C SER A 65 16.70 1.02 3.92
N LYS A 66 17.19 0.49 5.05
CA LYS A 66 18.41 -0.33 5.14
C LYS A 66 18.16 -1.83 4.88
N SER A 67 16.93 -2.20 4.48
CA SER A 67 16.50 -3.59 4.29
C SER A 67 16.48 -4.45 5.56
N GLU A 68 16.54 -3.84 6.74
CA GLU A 68 16.38 -4.54 8.02
C GLU A 68 14.91 -4.86 8.24
N ILE A 69 14.61 -6.05 8.77
CA ILE A 69 13.23 -6.50 8.99
C ILE A 69 12.64 -5.76 10.18
N ILE A 70 11.63 -4.93 9.93
CA ILE A 70 10.84 -4.25 10.95
C ILE A 70 9.74 -5.18 11.44
N LYS A 71 9.03 -5.83 10.52
CA LYS A 71 7.83 -6.63 10.85
C LYS A 71 7.60 -7.76 9.86
N LYS A 72 6.99 -8.83 10.34
CA LYS A 72 6.44 -9.92 9.52
C LYS A 72 4.92 -9.95 9.71
N VAL A 73 4.18 -10.00 8.62
CA VAL A 73 2.71 -9.97 8.61
C VAL A 73 2.21 -11.16 7.81
N LEU A 74 1.30 -11.93 8.40
CA LEU A 74 0.54 -12.96 7.69
C LEU A 74 -0.75 -12.32 7.17
N LEU A 75 -0.97 -12.40 5.86
CA LEU A 75 -2.15 -11.87 5.20
C LEU A 75 -3.03 -13.05 4.77
N ASP A 76 -4.15 -13.21 5.47
CA ASP A 76 -5.15 -14.23 5.19
C ASP A 76 -6.52 -13.58 5.11
N SER A 77 -6.97 -13.29 3.88
CA SER A 77 -8.25 -12.62 3.68
C SER A 77 -9.40 -13.58 3.95
N ARG A 78 -10.29 -13.20 4.87
CA ARG A 78 -11.62 -13.81 4.97
C ARG A 78 -12.53 -13.08 3.98
N PRO A 79 -13.28 -13.76 3.10
CA PRO A 79 -14.15 -13.14 2.10
C PRO A 79 -15.20 -12.18 2.66
N GLN A 80 -15.46 -12.21 3.97
CA GLN A 80 -16.52 -11.48 4.64
C GLN A 80 -16.10 -10.12 5.22
N LEU A 81 -14.81 -9.78 5.26
CA LEU A 81 -14.34 -8.62 6.04
C LEU A 81 -13.72 -7.48 5.23
N GLU A 82 -13.61 -7.60 3.89
CA GLU A 82 -12.95 -6.65 2.94
C GLU A 82 -11.52 -6.18 3.31
N LEU A 83 -11.08 -6.41 4.53
CA LEU A 83 -9.87 -5.96 5.19
C LEU A 83 -9.24 -7.16 5.88
N THR A 84 -8.03 -7.46 5.44
CA THR A 84 -7.20 -8.55 5.91
C THR A 84 -6.37 -8.13 7.13
N SER A 85 -5.74 -6.97 7.06
CA SER A 85 -4.87 -6.47 8.13
C SER A 85 -4.70 -4.97 8.04
N ILE A 86 -4.48 -4.31 9.18
CA ILE A 86 -4.07 -2.91 9.26
C ILE A 86 -2.71 -2.88 9.95
N GLN A 87 -1.80 -2.09 9.40
CA GLN A 87 -0.48 -1.87 9.97
C GLN A 87 -0.20 -0.36 10.02
N LEU A 88 0.22 0.12 11.17
CA LEU A 88 0.60 1.51 11.39
C LEU A 88 2.09 1.66 11.13
N PHE A 89 2.46 2.71 10.38
CA PHE A 89 3.84 3.03 10.12
C PHE A 89 4.14 4.49 10.43
N PRO A 90 5.26 4.78 11.11
CA PRO A 90 5.71 6.14 11.30
C PRO A 90 6.16 6.75 9.97
N ASN A 91 5.89 8.04 9.79
CA ASN A 91 6.15 8.78 8.56
C ASN A 91 7.61 9.26 8.43
N ASN A 92 8.54 8.66 9.17
CA ASN A 92 9.91 9.15 9.35
C ASN A 92 10.93 8.48 8.41
N GLU A 93 10.63 7.30 7.87
CA GLU A 93 11.54 6.55 7.01
C GLU A 93 10.85 5.92 5.80
N ASP A 94 11.66 5.58 4.80
CA ASP A 94 11.19 4.78 3.67
C ASP A 94 11.00 3.33 4.12
N ILE A 95 9.97 2.67 3.60
CA ILE A 95 9.68 1.28 3.88
C ILE A 95 9.60 0.45 2.60
N ILE A 96 9.94 -0.83 2.74
CA ILE A 96 9.90 -1.82 1.68
C ILE A 96 8.93 -2.91 2.11
N LEU A 97 7.88 -3.11 1.33
CA LEU A 97 6.96 -4.23 1.47
C LEU A 97 7.46 -5.37 0.56
N ASP A 98 7.96 -6.43 1.19
CA ASP A 98 8.59 -7.59 0.54
C ASP A 98 7.68 -8.80 0.68
N PHE A 99 6.91 -9.06 -0.37
CA PHE A 99 6.02 -10.20 -0.48
C PHE A 99 6.79 -11.39 -1.05
N LYS A 100 6.74 -12.53 -0.35
CA LYS A 100 7.58 -13.72 -0.61
C LYS A 100 7.60 -14.20 -2.08
N ASN A 101 6.54 -13.94 -2.85
CA ASN A 101 6.37 -14.42 -4.23
C ASN A 101 6.19 -13.29 -5.27
N SER A 102 6.55 -12.03 -4.96
CA SER A 102 6.38 -10.93 -5.91
C SER A 102 7.47 -9.86 -5.82
N ARG A 103 7.36 -8.82 -6.65
CA ARG A 103 8.28 -7.67 -6.60
C ARG A 103 8.09 -6.89 -5.30
N LYS A 104 9.18 -6.34 -4.78
CA LYS A 104 9.21 -5.43 -3.64
C LYS A 104 8.48 -4.14 -3.97
N ILE A 105 7.63 -3.68 -3.06
CA ILE A 105 6.95 -2.38 -3.16
C ILE A 105 7.71 -1.40 -2.27
N PHE A 106 8.17 -0.30 -2.88
CA PHE A 106 8.83 0.79 -2.18
C PHE A 106 7.82 1.90 -1.89
N ILE A 107 7.72 2.28 -0.62
CA ILE A 107 6.93 3.40 -0.15
C ILE A 107 7.89 4.41 0.49
N LYS A 108 7.96 5.60 -0.09
CA LYS A 108 8.85 6.67 0.37
C LYS A 108 8.23 7.38 1.56
N LYS A 109 9.06 7.89 2.47
CA LYS A 109 8.64 8.75 3.58
C LYS A 109 7.77 9.92 3.12
N LYS A 110 8.06 10.51 1.95
CA LYS A 110 7.25 11.58 1.36
C LYS A 110 5.81 11.14 1.02
N GLU A 111 5.62 9.88 0.62
CA GLU A 111 4.29 9.31 0.39
C GLU A 111 3.57 9.09 1.74
N LEU A 112 4.28 8.56 2.74
CA LEU A 112 3.75 8.38 4.11
C LEU A 112 3.35 9.71 4.76
N SER A 113 4.19 10.75 4.69
CA SER A 113 3.85 12.06 5.26
C SER A 113 2.68 12.74 4.55
N LYS A 114 2.40 12.39 3.28
CA LYS A 114 1.37 13.04 2.46
C LYS A 114 0.00 12.37 2.57
N TYR A 115 -0.05 11.05 2.75
CA TYR A 115 -1.28 10.27 2.70
C TYR A 115 -1.48 9.51 4.00
N LYS A 116 -2.65 9.69 4.64
CA LYS A 116 -2.99 9.01 5.89
C LYS A 116 -3.32 7.54 5.73
N LEU A 117 -3.77 7.15 4.54
CA LEU A 117 -4.23 5.81 4.24
C LEU A 117 -3.57 5.30 2.96
N ILE A 118 -3.07 4.07 3.02
CA ILE A 118 -2.56 3.34 1.88
C ILE A 118 -3.32 2.02 1.79
N TYR A 119 -4.16 1.87 0.77
CA TYR A 119 -4.85 0.61 0.51
C TYR A 119 -4.00 -0.24 -0.42
N ILE A 120 -3.81 -1.51 -0.06
CA ILE A 120 -3.09 -2.49 -0.86
C ILE A 120 -4.02 -3.67 -1.10
N SER A 121 -4.27 -3.98 -2.38
CA SER A 121 -5.07 -5.13 -2.81
C SER A 121 -4.38 -5.89 -3.94
N LYS A 122 -4.83 -7.12 -4.18
CA LYS A 122 -4.31 -8.04 -5.21
C LYS A 122 -5.48 -8.57 -6.05
N PRO A 123 -5.97 -7.82 -7.04
CA PRO A 123 -7.24 -8.13 -7.70
C PRO A 123 -7.38 -9.60 -8.10
N ALA A 124 -8.52 -10.22 -7.79
CA ALA A 124 -8.71 -11.67 -7.99
C ALA A 124 -8.50 -12.13 -9.45
N TYR A 125 -8.81 -11.25 -10.42
CA TYR A 125 -8.63 -11.51 -11.85
C TYR A 125 -7.17 -11.35 -12.32
N GLU A 126 -6.29 -10.76 -11.50
CA GLU A 126 -4.87 -10.51 -11.79
C GLU A 126 -4.03 -10.79 -10.54
N SER A 127 -3.97 -12.07 -10.13
CA SER A 127 -3.32 -12.52 -8.88
C SER A 127 -1.83 -12.16 -8.76
N ASN A 128 -1.17 -11.74 -9.83
CA ASN A 128 0.23 -11.30 -9.83
C ASN A 128 0.40 -9.78 -9.82
N LYS A 129 -0.70 -9.01 -9.80
CA LYS A 129 -0.66 -7.55 -9.74
C LYS A 129 -1.17 -7.02 -8.42
N TYR A 130 -0.46 -6.06 -7.87
CA TYR A 130 -0.89 -5.29 -6.70
C TYR A 130 -1.44 -3.95 -7.14
N VAL A 131 -2.55 -3.54 -6.54
CA VAL A 131 -3.06 -2.18 -6.65
C VAL A 131 -2.81 -1.49 -5.32
N ILE A 132 -2.13 -0.35 -5.40
CA ILE A 132 -1.81 0.50 -4.25
C ILE A 132 -2.51 1.83 -4.45
N VAL A 133 -3.38 2.19 -3.53
CA VAL A 133 -4.10 3.47 -3.55
C VAL A 133 -3.60 4.31 -2.38
N PHE A 134 -3.01 5.45 -2.70
CA PHE A 134 -2.61 6.47 -1.74
C PHE A 134 -3.71 7.51 -1.63
N THR A 135 -4.27 7.67 -0.44
CA THR A 135 -5.44 8.52 -0.24
C THR A 135 -5.49 9.10 1.16
N ASN A 136 -6.24 10.19 1.30
CA ASN A 136 -6.72 10.68 2.58
C ASN A 136 -8.19 10.35 2.80
N ASN A 137 -8.85 9.64 1.89
CA ASN A 137 -10.27 9.33 2.02
C ASN A 137 -10.46 7.95 2.63
N TRP A 138 -11.17 7.90 3.76
CA TRP A 138 -11.60 6.63 4.31
C TRP A 138 -12.60 5.95 3.38
N LYS A 139 -12.26 4.76 2.91
CA LYS A 139 -13.18 3.91 2.16
C LYS A 139 -13.89 3.02 3.18
N ARG A 140 -15.20 3.17 3.26
CA ARG A 140 -16.03 2.24 4.05
C ARG A 140 -15.84 0.84 3.48
N LEU A 141 -15.24 -0.02 4.31
CA LEU A 141 -15.17 -1.46 4.11
C LEU A 141 -16.60 -1.98 4.34
N ARG A 142 -17.21 -2.61 3.33
CA ARG A 142 -18.57 -3.15 3.44
C ARG A 142 -18.60 -4.49 4.17
#